data_AF-A0A0R2KBH0-F1
#
_entry.id   AF-A0A0R2KBH0-F1
#
_cell.length_a   1.000
_cell.length_b   1.000
_cell.length_c   1.000
_cell.angle_alpha   90.00
_cell.angle_beta   90.00
_cell.angle_gamma   90.00
#
_symmetry.space_group_name_H-M   'P 1'
#
loop_
_entity.id
_entity.type
_entity.pdbx_description
1 polymer ?
#
loop_
_entity_poly.entity_id
_entity_poly.type
_entity_poly.pdbx_seq_one_letter_code
_entity_poly.pdbx_strand_id
1 'polypeptide(L)'
;MLGDDLMKDKVPLTKQLINDYDKTHASTIAVMKVPHKEVSKYGVIAPDGKIADDLYNVKSFVEKPDVDKAPSDLAIIGRYLLTPEIFDILEYQKPGRGGEVQLTDAIDTMNKTQRVFAQVFKGQRFDVGNKEGYLETSIQYGLKHPETRDALRKYIKELSKTL
;
A
#
# COMPACT_ATOMS: atom_id res chain seq x y z
N MET A 1 0.82 -4.24 -9.13
CA MET A 1 1.19 -2.87 -8.68
C MET A 1 0.06 -1.94 -9.05
N LEU A 2 -0.37 -1.06 -8.15
CA LEU A 2 -1.37 -0.03 -8.46
C LEU A 2 -0.67 1.24 -8.99
N GLY A 3 -1.14 1.78 -10.11
CA GLY A 3 -0.47 2.85 -10.86
C GLY A 3 -0.60 4.25 -10.21
N ASP A 4 -1.58 4.41 -9.35
CA ASP A 4 -1.91 5.61 -8.57
C ASP A 4 -1.09 5.75 -7.27
N ASP A 5 -0.30 4.74 -6.94
CA ASP A 5 0.58 4.74 -5.78
C ASP A 5 2.04 4.92 -6.21
N LEU A 6 2.62 6.07 -5.92
CA LEU A 6 4.06 6.32 -6.09
C LEU A 6 4.78 6.12 -4.75
N MET A 7 5.90 5.42 -4.79
CA MET A 7 6.66 5.04 -3.60
C MET A 7 8.11 5.45 -3.76
N LYS A 8 8.70 6.05 -2.72
CA LYS A 8 10.10 6.47 -2.72
C LYS A 8 10.80 6.00 -1.45
N ASP A 9 11.90 5.28 -1.64
CA ASP A 9 12.80 4.86 -0.58
C ASP A 9 14.19 4.56 -1.18
N LYS A 10 15.21 4.39 -0.33
CA LYS A 10 16.57 3.99 -0.74
C LYS A 10 16.57 2.62 -1.40
N VAL A 11 15.82 1.67 -0.84
CA VAL A 11 15.55 0.36 -1.47
C VAL A 11 14.11 0.40 -1.98
N PRO A 12 13.86 0.28 -3.30
CA PRO A 12 12.50 0.31 -3.83
C PRO A 12 11.59 -0.73 -3.16
N LEU A 13 10.35 -0.36 -2.82
CA LEU A 13 9.41 -1.24 -2.11
C LEU A 13 9.25 -2.60 -2.79
N THR A 14 9.14 -2.65 -4.12
CA THR A 14 9.08 -3.93 -4.86
C THR A 14 10.30 -4.82 -4.59
N LYS A 15 11.51 -4.25 -4.48
CA LYS A 15 12.72 -5.02 -4.15
C LYS A 15 12.70 -5.51 -2.71
N GLN A 16 12.10 -4.76 -1.78
CA GLN A 16 11.89 -5.22 -0.40
C GLN A 16 11.02 -6.49 -0.39
N LEU A 17 9.87 -6.47 -1.08
CA LEU A 17 8.98 -7.64 -1.19
C LEU A 17 9.69 -8.85 -1.83
N ILE A 18 10.49 -8.63 -2.88
CA ILE A 18 11.30 -9.69 -3.50
C ILE A 18 12.29 -10.29 -2.48
N ASN A 19 12.97 -9.46 -1.69
CA ASN A 19 13.91 -9.94 -0.69
C ASN A 19 13.23 -10.74 0.44
N ASP A 20 11.97 -10.41 0.76
CA ASP A 20 11.17 -11.17 1.74
C ASP A 20 10.73 -12.52 1.14
N TYR A 21 10.33 -12.53 -0.13
CA TYR A 21 10.02 -13.76 -0.86
C TYR A 21 11.23 -14.69 -0.97
N ASP A 22 12.43 -14.16 -1.23
CA ASP A 22 13.65 -14.98 -1.33
C ASP A 22 13.98 -15.72 -0.02
N LYS A 23 13.47 -15.25 1.13
CA LYS A 23 13.67 -15.86 2.45
C LYS A 23 12.51 -16.76 2.87
N THR A 24 11.29 -16.38 2.50
CA THR A 24 10.07 -17.00 3.03
C THR A 24 9.38 -17.92 2.02
N HIS A 25 9.67 -17.75 0.73
CA HIS A 25 9.01 -18.39 -0.40
C HIS A 25 7.48 -18.25 -0.37
N ALA A 26 6.99 -17.13 0.17
CA ALA A 26 5.58 -16.88 0.39
C ALA A 26 5.17 -15.50 -0.12
N SER A 27 3.90 -15.38 -0.49
CA SER A 27 3.30 -14.10 -0.89
C SER A 27 3.55 -13.03 0.18
N THR A 28 3.96 -11.84 -0.27
CA THR A 28 4.25 -10.71 0.62
C THR A 28 3.59 -9.44 0.09
N ILE A 29 2.92 -8.71 0.98
CA ILE A 29 2.15 -7.52 0.66
C ILE A 29 2.70 -6.34 1.42
N ALA A 30 2.78 -5.18 0.75
CA ALA A 30 3.21 -3.97 1.41
C ALA A 30 2.07 -3.36 2.23
N VAL A 31 2.36 -2.99 3.47
CA VAL A 31 1.45 -2.25 4.35
C VAL A 31 2.10 -0.99 4.89
N MET A 32 1.29 -0.01 5.27
CA MET A 32 1.74 1.20 5.95
C MET A 32 0.71 1.59 7.02
N LYS A 33 1.20 2.19 8.12
CA LYS A 33 0.30 2.73 9.13
C LYS A 33 -0.42 3.97 8.59
N VAL A 34 -1.75 3.98 8.70
CA VAL A 34 -2.59 5.14 8.35
C VAL A 34 -3.31 5.67 9.59
N PRO A 35 -3.79 6.93 9.60
CA PRO A 35 -4.67 7.39 10.66
C PRO A 35 -5.90 6.48 10.78
N HIS A 36 -6.28 6.12 12.00
CA HIS A 36 -7.36 5.16 12.24
C HIS A 36 -8.68 5.55 11.55
N LYS A 37 -9.00 6.85 11.48
CA LYS A 37 -10.20 7.37 10.79
C LYS A 37 -10.21 7.13 9.27
N GLU A 38 -9.09 6.74 8.67
CA GLU A 38 -8.93 6.54 7.23
C GLU A 38 -8.88 5.06 6.83
N VAL A 39 -8.87 4.13 7.79
CA VAL A 39 -8.77 2.68 7.56
C VAL A 39 -9.87 2.15 6.63
N SER A 40 -11.05 2.74 6.65
CA SER A 40 -12.19 2.34 5.81
C SER A 40 -11.99 2.62 4.32
N LYS A 41 -10.94 3.37 3.95
CA LYS A 41 -10.56 3.60 2.55
C LYS A 41 -9.72 2.47 1.96
N TYR A 42 -9.18 1.58 2.79
CA TYR A 42 -8.16 0.62 2.40
C TYR A 42 -8.52 -0.81 2.83
N GLY A 43 -7.86 -1.80 2.22
CA GLY A 43 -7.74 -3.12 2.84
C GLY A 43 -6.82 -3.05 4.07
N VAL A 44 -7.18 -3.72 5.16
CA VAL A 44 -6.48 -3.66 6.45
C VAL A 44 -6.13 -5.06 6.91
N ILE A 45 -4.93 -5.23 7.46
CA ILE A 45 -4.48 -6.52 7.98
C ILE A 45 -4.78 -6.67 9.48
N ALA A 46 -4.97 -7.91 9.92
CA ALA A 46 -4.86 -8.31 11.32
C ALA A 46 -3.48 -8.96 11.53
N PRO A 47 -2.48 -8.28 12.11
CA PRO A 47 -1.16 -8.87 12.30
C PRO A 47 -1.18 -9.99 13.35
N ASP A 48 -0.37 -11.03 13.13
CA ASP A 48 -0.24 -12.23 13.98
C ASP A 48 1.22 -12.44 14.42
N GLY A 49 1.81 -11.39 15.00
CA GLY A 49 3.21 -11.40 15.44
C GLY A 49 4.22 -11.04 14.34
N LYS A 50 5.41 -10.65 14.80
CA LYS A 50 6.54 -10.29 13.94
C LYS A 50 7.38 -11.50 13.63
N ILE A 51 7.74 -11.65 12.36
CA ILE A 51 8.74 -12.62 11.89
C ILE A 51 10.11 -11.95 11.77
N ALA A 52 10.14 -10.64 11.47
CA ALA A 52 11.32 -9.78 11.50
C ALA A 52 10.90 -8.34 11.86
N ASP A 53 11.87 -7.41 11.93
CA ASP A 53 11.62 -6.03 12.38
C ASP A 53 10.45 -5.34 11.67
N ASP A 54 10.29 -5.59 10.37
CA ASP A 54 9.29 -4.99 9.48
C ASP A 54 8.39 -6.00 8.75
N LEU A 55 8.51 -7.29 9.08
CA LEU A 55 7.74 -8.35 8.42
C LEU A 55 6.83 -9.05 9.44
N TYR A 56 5.53 -9.02 9.17
CA TYR A 56 4.50 -9.62 10.01
C TYR A 56 3.92 -10.87 9.37
N ASN A 57 3.65 -11.87 10.21
CA ASN A 57 2.64 -12.87 9.87
C ASN A 57 1.26 -12.21 9.93
N VAL A 58 0.31 -12.66 9.11
CA VAL A 58 -1.02 -12.05 9.03
C VAL A 58 -2.08 -13.09 9.36
N LYS A 59 -2.97 -12.75 10.29
CA LYS A 59 -4.12 -13.59 10.65
C LYS A 59 -5.23 -13.51 9.61
N SER A 60 -5.55 -12.30 9.16
CA SER A 60 -6.61 -12.05 8.18
C SER A 60 -6.41 -10.74 7.43
N PHE A 61 -6.99 -10.64 6.24
CA PHE A 61 -7.05 -9.44 5.43
C PHE A 61 -8.51 -9.01 5.28
N VAL A 62 -8.82 -7.72 5.51
CA VAL A 62 -10.20 -7.22 5.52
C VAL A 62 -10.32 -6.04 4.57
N GLU A 63 -11.16 -6.15 3.54
CA GLU A 63 -11.38 -5.07 2.58
C GLU A 63 -12.27 -3.97 3.18
N LYS A 64 -11.74 -2.73 3.23
CA LYS A 64 -12.47 -1.50 3.61
C LYS A 64 -13.39 -1.69 4.82
N PRO A 65 -12.81 -2.09 5.99
CA PRO A 65 -13.60 -2.31 7.19
C PRO A 65 -14.29 -1.01 7.63
N ASP A 66 -15.41 -1.15 8.33
CA ASP A 66 -15.91 -0.04 9.14
C ASP A 66 -14.84 0.33 10.18
N VAL A 67 -14.69 1.63 10.50
CA VAL A 67 -13.58 2.13 11.35
C VAL A 67 -13.54 1.41 12.71
N ASP A 68 -14.70 1.18 13.31
CA ASP A 68 -14.88 0.48 14.59
C ASP A 68 -14.56 -1.02 14.54
N LYS A 69 -14.50 -1.61 13.34
CA LYS A 69 -14.22 -3.04 13.12
C LYS A 69 -12.84 -3.27 12.50
N ALA A 70 -12.06 -2.22 12.28
CA ALA A 70 -10.73 -2.34 11.70
C ALA A 70 -9.82 -3.13 12.65
N PRO A 71 -9.18 -4.22 12.19
CA PRO A 71 -8.36 -5.07 13.05
C PRO A 71 -7.00 -4.44 13.42
N SER A 72 -6.58 -3.39 12.69
CA SER A 72 -5.40 -2.60 12.99
C SER A 72 -5.42 -1.27 12.21
N ASP A 73 -4.35 -0.49 12.33
CA ASP A 73 -4.09 0.71 11.51
C ASP A 73 -3.18 0.42 10.29
N LEU A 74 -2.87 -0.85 10.01
CA LEU A 74 -1.97 -1.25 8.94
C LEU A 74 -2.75 -1.48 7.65
N ALA A 75 -2.73 -0.47 6.78
CA ALA A 75 -3.40 -0.49 5.49
C ALA A 75 -2.50 -1.06 4.39
N ILE A 76 -3.09 -1.81 3.47
CA ILE A 76 -2.43 -2.34 2.27
C ILE A 76 -2.15 -1.19 1.29
N ILE A 77 -0.91 -1.10 0.79
CA ILE A 77 -0.45 0.01 -0.06
C ILE A 77 0.02 -0.45 -1.44
N GLY A 78 -0.92 -0.92 -2.26
CA GLY A 78 -0.81 -1.01 -3.72
C GLY A 78 0.39 -1.78 -4.32
N ARG A 79 1.13 -2.54 -3.51
CA ARG A 79 2.31 -3.31 -3.89
C ARG A 79 2.19 -4.70 -3.29
N TYR A 80 2.26 -5.68 -4.18
CA TYR A 80 2.00 -7.08 -3.91
C TYR A 80 3.06 -7.90 -4.63
N LEU A 81 3.58 -8.92 -3.96
CA LEU A 81 4.24 -10.05 -4.56
C LEU A 81 3.39 -11.27 -4.20
N LEU A 82 2.74 -11.88 -5.18
CA LEU A 82 1.78 -12.96 -4.99
C LEU A 82 2.28 -14.20 -5.72
N THR A 83 2.13 -15.35 -5.08
CA THR A 83 2.37 -16.66 -5.70
C THR A 83 1.24 -17.00 -6.68
N PRO A 84 1.48 -17.88 -7.68
CA PRO A 84 0.53 -18.11 -8.77
C PRO A 84 -0.85 -18.62 -8.33
N GLU A 85 -0.98 -19.26 -7.16
CA GLU A 85 -2.23 -19.79 -6.61
C GLU A 85 -3.32 -18.73 -6.46
N ILE A 86 -2.95 -17.45 -6.40
CA ILE A 86 -3.91 -16.36 -6.40
C ILE A 86 -4.81 -16.36 -7.65
N PHE A 87 -4.33 -16.82 -8.80
CA PHE A 87 -5.12 -16.84 -10.03
C PHE A 87 -6.26 -17.84 -9.95
N ASP A 88 -6.00 -19.05 -9.41
CA ASP A 88 -7.03 -20.07 -9.19
C ASP A 88 -8.09 -19.55 -8.21
N ILE A 89 -7.67 -18.84 -7.16
CA ILE A 89 -8.60 -18.25 -6.19
C ILE A 89 -9.47 -17.17 -6.86
N LEU A 90 -8.84 -16.27 -7.64
CA LEU A 90 -9.55 -15.18 -8.33
C LEU A 90 -10.56 -15.69 -9.36
N GLU A 91 -10.30 -16.81 -10.02
CA GLU A 91 -11.22 -17.42 -10.99
C GLU A 91 -12.60 -17.73 -10.39
N TYR A 92 -12.64 -18.19 -9.13
CA TYR A 92 -13.88 -18.57 -8.44
C TYR A 92 -14.34 -17.55 -7.40
N GLN A 93 -13.60 -16.45 -7.23
CA GLN A 93 -13.89 -15.43 -6.22
C GLN A 93 -15.22 -14.72 -6.55
N LYS A 94 -16.15 -14.76 -5.59
CA LYS A 94 -17.43 -14.07 -5.73
C LYS A 94 -17.27 -12.57 -5.48
N PRO A 95 -18.12 -11.73 -6.08
CA PRO A 95 -18.16 -10.31 -5.74
C PRO A 95 -18.41 -10.08 -4.25
N GLY A 96 -17.64 -9.15 -3.66
CA GLY A 96 -17.69 -8.78 -2.26
C GLY A 96 -18.21 -7.36 -2.06
N ARG A 97 -17.44 -6.53 -1.34
CA ARG A 97 -17.78 -5.13 -1.07
C ARG A 97 -17.99 -4.37 -2.39
N GLY A 98 -19.10 -3.66 -2.49
CA GLY A 98 -19.43 -2.86 -3.68
C GLY A 98 -19.87 -3.67 -4.90
N GLY A 99 -20.03 -4.99 -4.79
CA GLY A 99 -20.39 -5.84 -5.93
C GLY A 99 -19.22 -6.10 -6.90
N GLU A 100 -17.99 -5.85 -6.46
CA GLU A 100 -16.77 -6.10 -7.22
C GLU A 100 -16.01 -7.33 -6.70
N VAL A 101 -15.24 -8.00 -7.56
CA VAL A 101 -14.31 -9.05 -7.16
C VAL A 101 -13.08 -8.39 -6.53
N GLN A 102 -12.92 -8.55 -5.22
CA GLN A 102 -11.87 -7.86 -4.46
C GLN A 102 -10.62 -8.74 -4.31
N LEU A 103 -9.45 -8.15 -4.62
CA LEU A 103 -8.16 -8.83 -4.45
C LEU A 103 -7.84 -9.11 -2.98
N THR A 104 -8.23 -8.22 -2.06
CA THR A 104 -8.02 -8.40 -0.62
C THR A 104 -8.72 -9.65 -0.09
N ASP A 105 -9.95 -9.92 -0.55
CA ASP A 105 -10.71 -11.11 -0.15
C ASP A 105 -10.10 -12.41 -0.73
N ALA A 106 -9.55 -12.34 -1.95
CA ALA A 106 -8.81 -13.45 -2.55
C ALA A 106 -7.50 -13.74 -1.79
N ILE A 107 -6.79 -12.69 -1.38
CA ILE A 107 -5.59 -12.81 -0.53
C ILE A 107 -5.93 -13.43 0.84
N ASP A 108 -7.04 -13.00 1.48
CA ASP A 108 -7.49 -13.61 2.74
C ASP A 108 -7.80 -15.10 2.57
N THR A 109 -8.40 -15.46 1.43
CA THR A 109 -8.68 -16.85 1.07
C THR A 109 -7.39 -17.65 0.89
N MET A 110 -6.40 -17.10 0.18
CA MET A 110 -5.07 -17.70 0.04
C MET A 110 -4.40 -17.87 1.41
N ASN A 111 -4.55 -16.89 2.30
CA ASN A 111 -3.95 -16.91 3.63
C ASN A 111 -4.43 -18.06 4.54
N LYS A 112 -5.57 -18.69 4.20
CA LYS A 112 -6.11 -19.83 4.96
C LYS A 112 -5.38 -21.14 4.66
N THR A 113 -4.73 -21.25 3.51
CA THR A 113 -4.05 -22.48 3.06
C THR A 113 -2.54 -22.29 2.94
N GLN A 114 -2.08 -21.07 2.67
CA GLN A 114 -0.68 -20.70 2.55
C GLN A 114 -0.42 -19.42 3.37
N ARG A 115 0.77 -19.25 3.93
CA ARG A 115 1.07 -18.01 4.67
C ARG A 115 1.20 -16.84 3.70
N VAL A 116 0.64 -15.69 4.09
CA VAL A 116 0.87 -14.41 3.43
C VAL A 116 1.45 -13.44 4.44
N PHE A 117 2.60 -12.87 4.13
CA PHE A 117 3.28 -11.92 5.01
C PHE A 117 2.96 -10.46 4.64
N ALA A 118 3.10 -9.59 5.63
CA ALA A 118 2.97 -8.14 5.44
C ALA A 118 4.29 -7.43 5.76
N GLN A 119 4.84 -6.74 4.77
CA GLN A 119 6.04 -5.93 4.88
C GLN A 119 5.64 -4.48 5.15
N VAL A 120 6.04 -3.94 6.31
CA VAL A 120 5.80 -2.54 6.68
C VAL A 120 6.74 -1.63 5.89
N PHE A 121 6.17 -0.83 5.00
CA PHE A 121 6.92 0.17 4.26
C PHE A 121 7.15 1.41 5.11
N LYS A 122 8.42 1.79 5.27
CA LYS A 122 8.86 2.98 6.00
C LYS A 122 9.25 4.15 5.10
N GLY A 123 9.23 3.95 3.79
CA GLY A 123 9.51 5.02 2.82
C GLY A 123 8.35 5.98 2.67
N GLN A 124 8.48 6.89 1.70
CA GLN A 124 7.45 7.88 1.39
C GLN A 124 6.47 7.31 0.36
N ARG A 125 5.18 7.33 0.70
CA ARG A 125 4.06 7.04 -0.20
C ARG A 125 3.43 8.34 -0.70
N PHE A 126 3.07 8.37 -1.96
CA PHE A 126 2.29 9.43 -2.59
C PHE A 126 1.08 8.79 -3.27
N ASP A 127 -0.12 9.15 -2.79
CA ASP A 127 -1.39 8.74 -3.38
C ASP A 127 -1.79 9.79 -4.42
N VAL A 128 -1.67 9.44 -5.70
CA VAL A 128 -2.09 10.30 -6.83
C VAL A 128 -3.45 9.87 -7.40
N GLY A 129 -4.17 8.97 -6.71
CA GLY A 129 -5.52 8.55 -7.08
C GLY A 129 -6.57 9.62 -6.77
N ASN A 130 -6.24 10.57 -5.89
CA ASN A 130 -7.10 11.71 -5.56
C ASN A 130 -6.47 13.04 -6.02
N LYS A 131 -7.34 14.04 -6.27
CA LYS A 131 -6.94 15.32 -6.88
C LYS A 131 -5.96 16.12 -6.03
N GLU A 132 -6.16 16.14 -4.70
CA GLU A 132 -5.31 16.88 -3.77
C GLU A 132 -3.91 16.25 -3.72
N GLY A 133 -3.86 14.94 -3.49
CA GLY A 133 -2.61 14.18 -3.48
C GLY A 133 -1.84 14.26 -4.80
N TYR A 134 -2.54 14.28 -5.95
CA TYR A 134 -1.92 14.53 -7.25
C TYR A 134 -1.21 15.89 -7.33
N LEU A 135 -1.88 16.97 -6.88
CA LEU A 135 -1.31 18.32 -6.88
C LEU A 135 -0.11 18.44 -5.93
N GLU A 136 -0.24 17.96 -4.70
CA GLU A 136 0.84 17.96 -3.72
C GLU A 136 2.05 17.16 -4.23
N THR A 137 1.81 15.98 -4.80
CA THR A 137 2.87 15.12 -5.35
C THR A 137 3.58 15.79 -6.52
N SER A 138 2.83 16.42 -7.42
CA SER A 138 3.40 17.16 -8.56
C SER A 138 4.31 18.29 -8.09
N ILE A 139 3.90 19.06 -7.08
CA ILE A 139 4.72 20.10 -6.47
C ILE A 139 5.99 19.50 -5.84
N GLN A 140 5.85 18.44 -5.04
CA GLN A 140 7.00 17.81 -4.36
C GLN A 140 8.01 17.22 -5.34
N TYR A 141 7.56 16.63 -6.45
CA TYR A 141 8.43 16.11 -7.49
C TYR A 141 9.09 17.24 -8.29
N GLY A 142 8.32 18.26 -8.68
CA GLY A 142 8.86 19.44 -9.36
C GLY A 142 9.95 20.12 -8.54
N LEU A 143 9.77 20.24 -7.22
CA LEU A 143 10.75 20.81 -6.29
C LEU A 143 12.03 19.95 -6.11
N LYS A 144 12.08 18.75 -6.68
CA LYS A 144 13.25 17.86 -6.68
C LYS A 144 13.83 17.63 -8.08
N HIS A 145 13.11 17.98 -9.14
CA HIS A 145 13.49 17.70 -10.52
C HIS A 145 14.61 18.65 -11.00
N PRO A 146 15.65 18.16 -11.71
CA PRO A 146 16.80 18.97 -12.11
C PRO A 146 16.41 20.18 -12.98
N GLU A 147 15.39 20.04 -13.83
CA GLU A 147 14.99 21.10 -14.76
C GLU A 147 13.96 22.09 -14.18
N THR A 148 13.10 21.66 -13.24
CA THR A 148 11.96 22.48 -12.80
C THR A 148 12.12 23.02 -11.37
N ARG A 149 13.02 22.46 -10.56
CA ARG A 149 13.20 22.80 -9.14
C ARG A 149 13.34 24.30 -8.89
N ASP A 150 14.27 24.96 -9.60
CA ASP A 150 14.67 26.32 -9.24
C ASP A 150 13.59 27.34 -9.66
N ALA A 151 13.00 27.18 -10.84
CA ALA A 151 11.88 28.00 -11.30
C ALA A 151 10.63 27.81 -10.44
N LEU A 152 10.25 26.55 -10.14
CA LEU A 152 9.07 26.25 -9.33
C LEU A 152 9.21 26.75 -7.89
N ARG A 153 10.39 26.60 -7.29
CA ARG A 153 10.67 27.10 -5.94
C ARG A 153 10.53 28.62 -5.87
N LYS A 154 11.02 29.34 -6.87
CA LYS A 154 10.86 30.79 -6.96
C LYS A 154 9.38 31.17 -7.02
N TYR A 155 8.64 30.54 -7.95
CA TYR A 155 7.21 30.78 -8.13
C TYR A 155 6.39 30.55 -6.85
N ILE A 156 6.59 29.43 -6.16
CA ILE A 156 5.86 29.12 -4.92
C ILE A 156 6.11 30.17 -3.82
N LYS A 157 7.36 30.64 -3.66
CA LYS A 157 7.69 31.69 -2.67
C LYS A 157 7.10 33.05 -3.00
N GLU A 158 6.86 33.34 -4.28
CA GLU A 158 6.18 34.56 -4.71
C GLU A 158 4.67 34.43 -4.49
N LEU A 159 4.08 33.30 -4.89
CA LEU A 159 2.67 32.98 -4.68
C LEU A 159 2.30 32.97 -3.20
N SER A 160 3.17 32.47 -2.31
CA SER A 160 2.89 32.43 -0.88
C SER A 160 2.79 33.81 -0.22
N LYS A 161 3.25 34.88 -0.88
CA LYS A 161 3.09 36.26 -0.39
C LYS A 161 1.71 36.83 -0.72
N THR A 162 0.96 36.18 -1.61
CA THR A 162 -0.36 36.63 -2.08
C THR A 162 -1.51 35.76 -1.57
N LEU A 163 -1.19 34.71 -0.80
CA LEU A 163 -2.15 33.88 -0.06
C LEU A 163 -2.32 34.43 1.35
#